data_AF-A0A0M1JY57-F1
#
_entry.id   AF-A0A0M1JY57-F1
#
_cell.length_a   1.000
_cell.length_b   1.000
_cell.length_c   1.000
_cell.angle_alpha   90.00
_cell.angle_beta   90.00
_cell.angle_gamma   90.00
#
_symmetry.space_group_name_H-M   'P 1'
#
loop_
_entity.id
_entity.type
_entity.pdbx_description
1 polymer ?
#
loop_
_entity_poly.entity_id
_entity_poly.type
_entity_poly.pdbx_seq_one_letter_code
_entity_poly.pdbx_strand_id
1 'polypeptide(L)' 'MQLSFIDTNIWLYRLFDDERIEPKEREKKRNIAILITNQSNLLISTQVINEISVNLIKKAQFYEPQIKAVIQSLYNR' A
#
# COMPACT_ATOMS: atom_id res chain seq x y z
N MET A 1 1.91 21.65 8.27
CA MET A 1 2.17 20.23 7.91
C MET A 1 2.06 20.11 6.40
N GLN A 2 3.06 19.54 5.74
CA GLN A 2 3.09 19.37 4.29
C GLN A 2 2.15 18.23 3.87
N LEU A 3 1.36 18.44 2.82
CA LEU A 3 0.56 17.39 2.18
C LEU A 3 1.50 16.59 1.26
N SER A 4 1.56 15.27 1.46
CA SER A 4 2.46 14.39 0.69
C SER A 4 1.66 13.44 -0.19
N PHE A 5 1.95 13.43 -1.49
CA PHE A 5 1.42 12.42 -2.40
C PHE A 5 2.19 11.10 -2.25
N ILE A 6 1.47 9.98 -2.11
CA ILE A 6 2.07 8.65 -1.91
C ILE A 6 1.80 7.75 -3.11
N ASP A 7 2.88 7.30 -3.73
CA ASP A 7 2.88 6.36 -4.85
C ASP A 7 2.51 4.93 -4.44
N THR A 8 2.05 4.13 -5.41
CA THR A 8 1.70 2.72 -5.29
C THR A 8 2.76 1.90 -4.56
N ASN A 9 4.06 2.09 -4.83
CA ASN A 9 5.11 1.25 -4.26
C ASN A 9 5.17 1.27 -2.73
N ILE A 10 4.91 2.43 -2.10
CA ILE A 10 4.89 2.56 -0.65
C ILE A 10 3.74 1.73 -0.06
N TRP A 11 2.57 1.79 -0.70
CA TRP A 11 1.42 0.99 -0.31
C TRP A 11 1.67 -0.51 -0.46
N LEU A 12 2.31 -0.90 -1.56
CA LEU A 12 2.66 -2.29 -1.82
C LEU A 12 3.57 -2.87 -0.73
N TYR A 13 4.60 -2.14 -0.31
CA TYR A 13 5.47 -2.58 0.80
C TYR A 13 4.74 -2.74 2.13
N ARG A 14 3.67 -1.95 2.37
CA ARG A 14 2.83 -2.08 3.57
C ARG A 14 1.85 -3.26 3.46
N LEU A 15 1.23 -3.43 2.31
CA LEU A 15 0.05 -4.28 2.14
C LEU A 15 0.36 -5.75 1.85
N PHE A 16 1.50 -6.06 1.23
CA PHE A 16 1.85 -7.44 0.92
C PHE A 16 3.32 -7.75 1.19
N ASP A 17 3.64 -9.02 1.36
CA ASP A 17 4.99 -9.49 1.62
C ASP A 17 5.60 -10.02 0.30
N ASP A 18 6.47 -9.24 -0.32
CA ASP A 18 7.12 -9.62 -1.58
C ASP A 18 8.30 -10.56 -1.32
N GLU A 19 8.07 -11.87 -1.45
CA GLU A 19 9.09 -12.90 -1.19
C GLU A 19 10.33 -12.80 -2.11
N ARG A 20 10.25 -12.02 -3.19
CA ARG A 20 11.38 -11.77 -4.11
C ARG A 20 12.39 -10.75 -3.54
N ILE A 21 12.02 -10.03 -2.48
CA ILE A 21 12.89 -9.08 -1.78
C ILE A 21 13.55 -9.80 -0.61
N GLU A 22 14.87 -9.63 -0.48
CA GLU A 22 15.66 -10.13 0.65
C GLU A 22 14.99 -9.78 2.00
N PRO A 23 14.86 -10.74 2.94
CA PRO A 23 14.03 -10.58 4.14
C PRO A 23 14.31 -9.31 4.94
N LYS A 24 15.59 -8.97 5.14
CA LYS A 24 16.01 -7.78 5.89
C LYS A 24 15.62 -6.47 5.20
N GLU A 25 15.75 -6.41 3.87
CA GLU A 25 15.35 -5.23 3.10
C GLU A 25 13.82 -5.12 3.00
N ARG A 26 13.13 -6.26 2.95
CA ARG A 26 11.67 -6.32 2.97
C ARG A 26 11.10 -5.77 4.27
N GLU A 27 11.62 -6.21 5.41
CA GLU A 27 11.24 -5.71 6.73
C GLU A 27 11.49 -4.20 6.86
N LYS A 28 12.67 -3.74 6.44
CA LYS A 28 13.04 -2.32 6.45
C LYS A 28 12.06 -1.47 5.62
N LYS A 29 11.77 -1.89 4.38
CA LYS A 29 10.82 -1.19 3.50
C LYS A 29 9.42 -1.16 4.09
N ARG A 30 8.96 -2.27 4.66
CA ARG A 30 7.65 -2.37 5.32
C ARG A 30 7.54 -1.42 6.51
N ASN A 31 8.55 -1.37 7.37
CA ASN A 31 8.58 -0.48 8.53
C ASN A 31 8.52 1.00 8.13
N ILE A 32 9.30 1.39 7.11
CA ILE A 32 9.27 2.76 6.56
C ILE A 32 7.90 3.06 5.94
N ALA A 33 7.33 2.13 5.17
CA ALA A 33 6.02 2.31 4.56
C ALA A 33 4.92 2.49 5.61
N ILE A 34 4.92 1.70 6.69
CA ILE A 34 4.00 1.84 7.82
C ILE A 34 4.15 3.22 8.47
N LEU A 35 5.38 3.67 8.73
CA LEU A 35 5.66 4.98 9.32
C LEU A 35 5.10 6.12 8.46
N ILE A 36 5.39 6.11 7.15
CA ILE A 36 4.91 7.12 6.20
C ILE A 36 3.38 7.10 6.14
N THR A 37 2.81 5.92 5.97
CA THR A 37 1.36 5.77 5.74
C THR A 37 0.53 5.84 7.02
N ASN A 38 1.11 6.03 8.21
CA ASN A 38 0.37 6.33 9.43
C ASN A 38 0.22 7.84 9.70
N GLN A 39 0.77 8.69 8.83
CA GLN A 39 0.59 10.14 8.90
C GLN A 39 -0.80 10.55 8.40
N SER A 40 -1.36 11.65 8.94
CA SER A 40 -2.71 12.14 8.62
C SER A 40 -2.80 13.03 7.38
N ASN A 41 -1.68 13.53 6.85
CA ASN A 41 -1.64 14.46 5.70
C ASN A 41 -1.10 13.79 4.43
N LEU A 42 -1.80 12.76 3.96
CA LEU A 42 -1.42 12.01 2.76
C LEU A 42 -2.45 12.19 1.66
N LEU A 43 -1.97 12.29 0.42
CA LEU A 43 -2.78 12.31 -0.79
C LEU A 43 -2.53 11.02 -1.57
N ILE A 44 -3.61 10.39 -2.03
CA ILE A 44 -3.60 9.24 -2.93
C ILE A 44 -4.54 9.54 -4.10
N SER A 45 -4.16 9.15 -5.30
CA SER A 45 -5.03 9.29 -6.49
C SER A 45 -5.82 8.00 -6.76
N THR A 46 -6.90 8.11 -7.51
CA THR A 46 -7.65 6.96 -8.02
C THR A 46 -6.80 6.01 -8.86
N GLN A 47 -5.84 6.56 -9.62
CA GLN A 47 -4.86 5.75 -10.37
C GLN A 47 -4.04 4.88 -9.41
N VAL A 48 -3.50 5.45 -8.32
CA VAL A 48 -2.74 4.68 -7.33
C VAL A 48 -3.61 3.59 -6.69
N ILE A 49 -4.87 3.89 -6.37
CA ILE A 49 -5.82 2.89 -5.84
C ILE A 49 -6.01 1.72 -6.83
N ASN A 50 -6.17 2.02 -8.12
CA ASN A 50 -6.30 1.00 -9.16
C ASN A 50 -5.03 0.16 -9.30
N GLU A 51 -3.85 0.78 -9.27
CA GLU A 51 -2.58 0.07 -9.34
C GLU A 51 -2.35 -0.83 -8.13
N ILE A 52 -2.68 -0.37 -6.91
CA ILE A 52 -2.67 -1.21 -5.71
C ILE A 52 -3.55 -2.43 -5.93
N SER A 53 -4.78 -2.22 -6.39
CA SER A 53 -5.78 -3.28 -6.59
C SER A 53 -5.29 -4.33 -7.58
N VAL A 54 -4.79 -3.90 -8.75
CA VAL A 54 -4.23 -4.79 -9.78
C VAL A 54 -3.02 -5.58 -9.25
N ASN A 55 -2.14 -4.94 -8.47
CA ASN A 55 -0.98 -5.60 -7.89
C ASN A 55 -1.39 -6.65 -6.84
N LEU A 56 -2.34 -6.34 -5.96
CA LEU A 56 -2.82 -7.27 -4.94
C LEU A 56 -3.52 -8.49 -5.56
N ILE A 57 -4.31 -8.29 -6.61
CA ILE A 57 -4.94 -9.40 -7.37
C ILE A 57 -3.87 -10.29 -7.99
N LYS A 58 -2.91 -9.69 -8.72
CA LYS A 58 -1.92 -10.46 -9.50
C LYS A 58 -0.81 -11.09 -8.65
N LYS A 59 -0.40 -10.44 -7.56
CA LYS A 59 0.80 -10.82 -6.79
C LYS A 59 0.48 -11.38 -5.41
N ALA A 60 -0.64 -10.96 -4.80
CA ALA A 60 -1.04 -11.40 -3.46
C ALA A 60 -2.29 -12.29 -3.46
N GLN A 61 -2.84 -12.63 -4.64
CA GLN A 61 -4.04 -13.46 -4.82
C GLN A 61 -5.28 -12.92 -4.08
N PHE A 62 -5.41 -11.60 -3.97
CA PHE A 62 -6.60 -11.00 -3.37
C PHE A 62 -7.81 -11.13 -4.30
N TYR A 63 -8.97 -11.43 -3.71
CA TYR A 63 -10.26 -11.47 -4.38
C TYR A 63 -11.07 -10.19 -4.11
N GLU A 64 -12.13 -9.97 -4.89
CA GLU A 64 -12.93 -8.74 -4.87
C GLU A 64 -13.33 -8.25 -3.46
N PRO A 65 -13.83 -9.09 -2.53
CA PRO A 65 -14.18 -8.64 -1.19
C PRO A 65 -12.99 -8.07 -0.41
N GLN A 66 -11.80 -8.65 -0.57
CA GLN A 66 -10.57 -8.20 0.08
C GLN A 66 -10.11 -6.86 -0.53
N ILE A 67 -10.21 -6.70 -1.85
CA ILE A 67 -9.90 -5.44 -2.53
C ILE A 67 -10.84 -4.34 -2.05
N LYS A 68 -12.14 -4.61 -1.94
CA LYS A 68 -13.12 -3.66 -1.41
C LYS A 68 -12.75 -3.20 0.01
N ALA A 69 -12.36 -4.13 0.88
CA ALA A 69 -11.91 -3.81 2.23
C ALA A 69 -10.64 -2.93 2.25
N VAL A 70 -9.67 -3.22 1.38
CA VAL A 70 -8.46 -2.38 1.20
C VAL A 70 -8.86 -0.97 0.78
N ILE A 71 -9.69 -0.82 -0.24
CA ILE A 71 -10.15 0.51 -0.73
C ILE A 71 -10.85 1.28 0.39
N GLN A 72 -11.76 0.64 1.14
CA GLN A 72 -12.43 1.27 2.28
C GLN A 72 -11.43 1.74 3.35
N SER A 73 -10.41 0.93 3.65
CA SER A 73 -9.34 1.32 4.59
C SER A 73 -8.43 2.44 4.10
N LEU A 74 -8.42 2.75 2.79
CA LEU A 74 -7.69 3.90 2.24
C LEU A 74 -8.48 5.19 2.42
N TYR A 75 -9.82 5.13 2.33
CA TYR A 75 -10.70 6.29 2.51
C TYR A 75 -11.02 6.60 3.98
N ASN A 76 -11.05 5.59 4.86
CA ASN A 76 -11.39 5.76 6.28
C ASN A 76 -10.17 6.12 7.16
N ARG A 77 -9.19 6.84 6.60
CA ARG A 77 -7.94 7.22 7.27
C ARG A 77 -8.02 8.59 7.92
#